data_AF-A0A1A8E2S9-F1
#
_entry.id   AF-A0A1A8E2S9-F1
#
_cell.length_a   1.000
_cell.length_b   1.000
_cell.length_c   1.000
_cell.angle_alpha   90.00
_cell.angle_beta   90.00
_cell.angle_gamma   90.00
#
_symmetry.space_group_name_H-M   'P 1'
#
loop_
_entity.id
_entity.type
_entity.pdbx_description
1 polymer ?
#
loop_
_entity_poly.entity_id
_entity_poly.type
_entity_poly.pdbx_seq_one_letter_code
_entity_poly.pdbx_strand_id
1 'polypeptide(L)'
;VAQNRKTLCKLGITHILNAAHSKQGSIGDQSFYGNACVYSGIAAEDSDHFDLSQHFQPAADFIHKGLKSKDGKVLVHCIMGVSRSATLVLVY
;
A
#
# COMPACT_ATOMS: atom_id res chain seq x y z
N VAL A 1 -10.28 -2.56 -5.21
CA VAL A 1 -10.34 -3.17 -3.86
C VAL A 1 -10.01 -2.16 -2.76
N ALA A 2 -8.89 -1.43 -2.83
CA ALA A 2 -8.47 -0.46 -1.81
C ALA A 2 -9.53 0.58 -1.42
N GLN A 3 -10.31 1.07 -2.38
CA GLN A 3 -11.35 2.07 -2.11
C GLN A 3 -12.65 1.49 -1.50
N ASN A 4 -12.76 0.17 -1.35
CA ASN A 4 -13.95 -0.47 -0.78
C ASN A 4 -13.68 -0.90 0.68
N ARG A 5 -13.94 0.01 1.62
CA ARG A 5 -13.74 -0.22 3.06
C ARG A 5 -14.49 -1.44 3.60
N LYS A 6 -15.69 -1.74 3.07
CA LYS A 6 -16.46 -2.94 3.48
C LYS A 6 -15.73 -4.22 3.09
N THR A 7 -15.19 -4.27 1.87
CA THR A 7 -14.39 -5.41 1.41
C THR A 7 -13.09 -5.55 2.21
N LEU A 8 -12.38 -4.44 2.48
CA LEU A 8 -11.16 -4.47 3.30
C LEU A 8 -11.42 -5.01 4.70
N CYS A 9 -12.50 -4.56 5.34
CA CYS A 9 -12.92 -5.06 6.65
C CYS A 9 -13.25 -6.55 6.62
N LYS A 10 -14.01 -7.02 5.62
CA LYS A 10 -14.32 -8.45 5.44
C LYS A 10 -13.08 -9.32 5.24
N LEU A 11 -12.06 -8.80 4.55
CA LEU A 11 -10.78 -9.50 4.35
C LEU A 11 -9.86 -9.43 5.58
N GLY A 12 -10.18 -8.56 6.55
CA GLY A 12 -9.38 -8.31 7.74
C GLY A 12 -8.09 -7.57 7.43
N ILE A 13 -8.07 -6.69 6.42
CA ILE A 13 -6.88 -5.89 6.10
C ILE A 13 -6.62 -4.91 7.25
N THR A 14 -5.39 -4.94 7.79
CA THR A 14 -4.97 -4.09 8.92
C THR A 14 -3.95 -3.04 8.51
N HIS A 15 -3.23 -3.25 7.40
CA HIS A 15 -2.19 -2.35 6.90
C HIS A 15 -2.37 -2.13 5.40
N ILE A 16 -2.19 -0.89 4.95
CA ILE A 16 -2.34 -0.52 3.53
C ILE A 16 -1.11 0.26 3.09
N LEU A 17 -0.40 -0.29 2.10
CA LEU A 17 0.68 0.37 1.39
C LEU A 17 0.18 0.76 -0.01
N ASN A 18 -0.04 2.05 -0.23
CA ASN A 18 -0.49 2.60 -1.51
C ASN A 18 0.72 3.13 -2.30
N ALA A 19 1.14 2.41 -3.33
CA ALA A 19 2.23 2.76 -4.23
C ALA A 19 1.83 3.77 -5.33
N ALA A 20 0.68 4.40 -5.22
CA ALA A 20 0.18 5.42 -6.14
C ALA A 20 -0.50 6.57 -5.37
N HIS A 21 -0.02 6.92 -4.18
CA HIS A 21 -0.63 7.95 -3.34
C HIS A 21 -0.76 9.28 -4.11
N SER A 22 -1.91 9.93 -3.99
CA SER A 22 -2.25 11.20 -4.64
C SER A 22 -2.20 11.20 -6.18
N LYS A 23 -2.07 10.04 -6.83
CA LYS A 23 -2.22 9.91 -8.29
C LYS A 23 -3.70 9.85 -8.67
N GLN A 24 -4.04 10.35 -9.85
CA GLN A 24 -5.41 10.32 -10.35
C GLN A 24 -5.95 8.87 -10.36
N GLY A 25 -7.16 8.67 -9.82
CA GLY A 25 -7.75 7.34 -9.66
C GLY A 25 -7.26 6.55 -8.43
N SER A 26 -6.29 7.07 -7.66
CA SER A 26 -5.86 6.53 -6.37
C SER A 26 -6.43 7.35 -5.23
N ILE A 27 -7.50 6.85 -4.62
CA ILE A 27 -8.12 7.45 -3.44
C ILE A 27 -7.65 6.68 -2.20
N GLY A 28 -7.27 7.41 -1.16
CA GLY A 28 -7.02 6.87 0.17
C GLY A 28 -5.82 7.50 0.85
N ASP A 29 -6.00 7.82 2.12
CA ASP A 29 -4.99 8.26 3.07
C ASP A 29 -5.39 7.74 4.48
N GLN A 30 -4.63 8.12 5.52
CA GLN A 30 -4.94 7.70 6.88
C GLN A 30 -6.34 8.17 7.34
N SER A 31 -6.85 9.31 6.85
CA SER A 31 -8.18 9.81 7.19
C SER A 31 -9.30 8.95 6.58
N PHE A 32 -9.13 8.51 5.33
CA PHE A 32 -10.07 7.65 4.62
C PHE A 32 -10.21 6.27 5.29
N TYR A 33 -9.11 5.69 5.74
CA TYR A 33 -9.13 4.39 6.41
C TYR A 33 -9.48 4.49 7.90
N GLY A 34 -9.18 5.63 8.53
CA GLY A 34 -9.37 5.86 9.96
C GLY A 34 -8.58 4.86 10.81
N ASN A 35 -9.07 4.56 12.02
CA ASN A 35 -8.38 3.63 12.93
C ASN A 35 -8.50 2.15 12.53
N ALA A 36 -9.18 1.83 11.43
CA ALA A 36 -9.37 0.46 10.97
C ALA A 36 -8.09 -0.13 10.32
N CYS A 37 -7.26 0.73 9.73
CA CYS A 37 -6.01 0.31 9.09
C CYS A 37 -4.91 1.33 9.34
N VAL A 38 -3.67 0.86 9.42
CA VAL A 38 -2.49 1.72 9.33
C VAL A 38 -2.18 1.97 7.86
N TYR A 39 -1.98 3.22 7.49
CA TYR A 39 -1.77 3.64 6.11
C TYR A 39 -0.32 4.11 5.88
N SER A 40 0.26 3.72 4.74
CA SER A 40 1.47 4.30 4.17
C SER A 40 1.28 4.58 2.69
N GLY A 41 1.63 5.78 2.25
CA GLY A 41 1.45 6.25 0.89
C GLY A 41 2.78 6.64 0.24
N ILE A 42 3.03 6.10 -0.95
CA ILE A 42 4.16 6.47 -1.80
C ILE A 42 3.58 7.10 -3.08
N ALA A 43 3.95 8.35 -3.36
CA ALA A 43 3.48 9.10 -4.52
C ALA A 43 4.22 8.72 -5.82
N ALA A 44 4.39 7.42 -6.07
CA ALA A 44 5.19 6.91 -7.19
C ALA A 44 4.49 7.03 -8.55
N GLU A 45 5.29 7.32 -9.57
CA GLU A 45 4.88 7.31 -10.98
C GLU A 45 5.12 5.95 -11.60
N ASP A 46 4.24 5.57 -12.54
CA ASP A 46 4.40 4.34 -13.32
C ASP A 46 5.22 4.64 -14.58
N SER A 47 6.47 5.02 -14.36
CA SER A 47 7.42 5.35 -15.42
C SER A 47 8.78 4.77 -15.06
N ASP A 48 9.50 4.36 -16.10
CA ASP A 48 10.91 3.98 -16.09
C ASP A 48 11.85 5.10 -15.59
N HIS A 49 11.41 6.36 -15.59
CA HIS A 49 12.16 7.49 -15.05
C HIS A 49 11.95 7.72 -13.55
N PHE A 50 10.95 7.08 -12.94
CA PHE A 50 10.72 7.20 -11.50
C PHE A 50 11.59 6.20 -10.75
N ASP A 51 12.55 6.70 -9.97
CA ASP A 51 13.37 5.85 -9.11
C ASP A 51 12.56 5.35 -7.91
N LEU A 52 11.99 4.14 -8.04
CA LEU A 52 11.26 3.48 -6.96
C LEU A 52 12.18 2.90 -5.88
N SER A 53 13.48 2.74 -6.15
CA SER A 53 14.41 2.06 -5.26
C SER A 53 14.62 2.78 -3.93
N GLN A 54 14.49 4.11 -3.93
CA GLN A 54 14.51 4.93 -2.71
C GLN A 54 13.42 4.54 -1.69
N HIS A 55 12.37 3.86 -2.14
CA HIS A 55 11.24 3.43 -1.29
C HIS A 55 11.30 1.96 -0.88
N PHE A 56 12.29 1.20 -1.35
CA PHE A 56 12.38 -0.23 -1.10
C PHE A 56 12.48 -0.58 0.39
N GLN A 57 13.46 -0.03 1.10
CA GLN A 57 13.63 -0.32 2.53
C GLN A 57 12.42 0.18 3.34
N PRO A 58 11.92 1.42 3.19
CA PRO A 58 10.73 1.88 3.92
C PRO A 58 9.48 1.03 3.64
N ALA A 59 9.29 0.57 2.39
CA ALA A 59 8.18 -0.30 2.03
C ALA A 59 8.32 -1.69 2.66
N ALA A 60 9.49 -2.30 2.57
CA ALA A 60 9.77 -3.61 3.16
C ALA A 60 9.59 -3.58 4.68
N ASP A 61 10.06 -2.53 5.35
CA ASP A 61 9.88 -2.34 6.79
C ASP A 61 8.41 -2.20 7.17
N PHE A 62 7.62 -1.45 6.39
CA PHE A 62 6.18 -1.31 6.60
C PHE A 62 5.46 -2.65 6.44
N ILE A 63 5.78 -3.42 5.39
CA ILE A 63 5.22 -4.74 5.14
C ILE A 63 5.60 -5.70 6.28
N HIS A 64 6.89 -5.77 6.64
CA HIS A 64 7.39 -6.64 7.71
C HIS A 64 6.72 -6.33 9.06
N LYS A 65 6.62 -5.06 9.42
CA LYS A 65 5.93 -4.61 10.65
C LYS A 65 4.45 -4.96 10.63
N GLY A 66 3.79 -4.76 9.49
CA GLY A 66 2.39 -5.12 9.31
C GLY A 66 2.15 -6.61 9.51
N LEU A 67 3.00 -7.46 8.92
CA LEU A 67 2.90 -8.92 9.03
C LEU A 67 3.26 -9.46 10.42
N LYS A 68 4.15 -8.78 11.17
CA LYS A 68 4.46 -9.11 12.57
C LYS A 68 3.40 -8.66 13.57
N SER A 69 2.47 -7.80 13.15
CA SER A 69 1.38 -7.35 14.02
C SER A 69 0.39 -8.49 14.27
N LYS A 70 -0.26 -8.49 15.44
CA LYS A 70 -1.32 -9.45 15.73
C LYS A 70 -2.42 -9.35 14.68
N ASP A 71 -2.81 -10.48 14.08
CA ASP A 71 -3.78 -10.57 12.98
C ASP A 71 -3.40 -9.70 11.76
N GLY A 72 -2.09 -9.46 11.57
CA GLY A 72 -1.52 -8.61 10.53
C GLY A 72 -1.84 -9.08 9.10
N LYS A 73 -2.52 -8.24 8.32
CA LYS A 73 -2.74 -8.44 6.89
C LYS A 73 -2.47 -7.14 6.14
N VAL A 74 -1.50 -7.21 5.23
CA VAL A 74 -1.03 -6.05 4.46
C VAL A 74 -1.64 -6.11 3.05
N LEU A 75 -2.29 -5.03 2.63
CA LEU A 75 -2.63 -4.79 1.24
C LEU A 75 -1.58 -3.84 0.63
N VAL A 76 -0.82 -4.33 -0.35
CA VAL A 76 0.01 -3.48 -1.22
C VAL A 76 -0.73 -3.27 -2.54
N HIS A 77 -0.97 -2.02 -2.92
CA HIS A 77 -1.68 -1.73 -4.18
C HIS A 77 -1.13 -0.49 -4.87
N CYS A 78 -1.35 -0.38 -6.18
CA CYS A 78 -1.19 0.84 -6.95
C CYS A 78 -2.53 1.16 -7.65
N ILE A 79 -2.51 1.71 -8.87
CA ILE A 79 -3.73 1.89 -9.68
C ILE A 79 -4.26 0.53 -10.15
N MET A 80 -3.42 -0.23 -10.86
CA MET A 80 -3.80 -1.49 -11.50
C MET A 80 -3.35 -2.74 -10.75
N GLY A 81 -2.42 -2.62 -9.81
CA GLY A 81 -1.88 -3.76 -9.08
C GLY A 81 -0.84 -4.59 -9.87
N VAL A 82 -0.20 -4.02 -10.89
CA VAL A 82 0.64 -4.76 -11.86
C VAL A 82 2.12 -4.39 -11.80
N SER A 83 2.45 -3.10 -11.73
CA SER A 83 3.83 -2.59 -11.79
C SER A 83 4.33 -2.18 -10.40
N ARG A 84 4.19 -0.90 -10.02
CA ARG A 84 4.68 -0.33 -8.73
C ARG A 84 4.44 -1.20 -7.50
N SER A 85 3.21 -1.66 -7.29
CA SER A 85 2.87 -2.50 -6.13
C SER A 85 3.52 -3.87 -6.18
N ALA A 86 3.62 -4.47 -7.38
CA ALA A 86 4.29 -5.76 -7.54
C ALA A 86 5.80 -5.62 -7.28
N THR A 87 6.43 -4.55 -7.78
CA THR A 87 7.84 -4.26 -7.50
C THR A 87 8.12 -4.14 -6.00
N LEU A 88 7.29 -3.41 -5.25
CA LEU A 88 7.45 -3.28 -3.79
C LEU A 88 7.27 -4.61 -3.05
N VAL A 89 6.42 -5.51 -3.56
CA VAL A 89 6.25 -6.86 -2.98
C VAL A 89 7.43 -7.77 -3.35
N LEU A 90 7.98 -7.67 -4.56
CA LEU A 90 9.13 -8.48 -4.99
C LEU A 90 10.41 -8.17 -4.22
N VAL A 91 10.55 -6.94 -3.72
CA VAL A 91 11.71 -6.49 -2.95
C VAL A 91 11.59 -6.85 -1.46
N TYR A 92 10.40 -7.20 -0.99
CA TYR A 92 10.14 -7.70 0.37
C TYR A 92 10.43 -9.20 0.46
#